data_AF-A0A960XLR6-F1
#
_entry.id   AF-A0A960XLR6-F1
#
_cell.length_a   1.000
_cell.length_b   1.000
_cell.length_c   1.000
_cell.angle_alpha   90.00
_cell.angle_beta   90.00
_cell.angle_gamma   90.00
#
_symmetry.space_group_name_H-M   'P 1'
#
loop_
_entity.id
_entity.type
_entity.pdbx_description
1 polymer ?
#
loop_
_entity_poly.entity_id
_entity_poly.type
_entity_poly.pdbx_seq_one_letter_code
_entity_poly.pdbx_strand_id
1 'polypeptide(L)'
;MPAFNYVAMDPKGKETKGTLEVANQNEAINRLKEMGFYPTKVVAAEKAKEKGGKAKGGGARKGKKGKRDLKNLEIKIPFLGGKVKTKVMCTFTRQLATLVDAGLPLLRGMRVLEKQERNPTLKRIIGEIAVAIEGGSTFSEALAQHPKVFNKLFVNMVKAGELGGVLEIVLNRLSEFMEKAEKIKGKIKAAMFYPVAVLIVAVVILAVLMVFVVPKFETIFADMLEGAKLPWFTQKVLAIANIIKSKSILIGDQAPWG
;
A
#
# COMPACT_ATOMS: atom_id res chain seq x y z
N MET A 1 53.50 -0.03 8.97
CA MET A 1 52.80 -1.33 9.11
C MET A 1 51.35 -1.12 8.72
N PRO A 2 50.69 -2.08 8.04
CA PRO A 2 49.28 -1.90 7.66
C PRO A 2 48.39 -1.85 8.91
N ALA A 3 47.44 -0.92 8.91
CA ALA A 3 46.45 -0.82 9.97
C ALA A 3 45.22 -1.66 9.62
N PHE A 4 44.67 -2.39 10.60
CA PHE A 4 43.45 -3.17 10.45
C PHE A 4 42.38 -2.64 11.41
N ASN A 5 41.18 -2.41 10.88
CA ASN A 5 40.02 -2.09 11.70
C ASN A 5 39.35 -3.40 12.10
N TYR A 6 39.09 -3.56 13.40
CA TYR A 6 38.42 -4.74 13.92
C TYR A 6 37.13 -4.39 14.67
N VAL A 7 36.18 -5.30 14.58
CA VAL A 7 35.03 -5.40 15.47
C VAL A 7 35.17 -6.74 16.19
N ALA A 8 35.31 -6.69 17.51
CA ALA A 8 35.45 -7.88 18.33
C ALA A 8 34.51 -7.83 19.52
N MET A 9 34.06 -9.00 19.96
CA MET A 9 33.11 -9.17 21.05
C MET A 9 33.84 -9.61 22.31
N ASP A 10 33.61 -8.88 23.41
CA ASP A 10 34.10 -9.24 24.75
C ASP A 10 33.37 -10.51 25.25
N PRO A 11 33.90 -11.30 26.21
CA PRO A 11 33.22 -12.50 26.72
C PRO A 11 31.84 -12.24 27.33
N LYS A 12 31.52 -10.97 27.63
CA LYS A 12 30.21 -10.48 28.09
C LYS A 12 29.25 -10.09 26.97
N GLY A 13 29.59 -10.36 25.69
CA GLY A 13 28.71 -10.15 24.54
C GLY A 13 28.66 -8.70 24.01
N LYS A 14 29.54 -7.81 24.48
CA LYS A 14 29.57 -6.40 24.05
C LYS A 14 30.57 -6.19 22.92
N GLU A 15 30.12 -5.56 21.83
CA GLU A 15 30.98 -5.23 20.68
C GLU A 15 31.90 -4.05 21.00
N THR A 16 33.18 -4.21 20.71
CA THR A 16 34.21 -3.17 20.76
C THR A 16 34.86 -3.00 19.39
N LYS A 17 35.13 -1.74 19.03
CA LYS A 17 35.71 -1.37 17.73
C LYS A 17 37.01 -0.63 17.95
N GLY A 18 38.04 -1.01 17.22
CA GLY A 18 39.36 -0.43 17.33
C GLY A 18 40.16 -0.58 16.04
N THR A 19 41.32 0.08 16.02
CA THR A 19 42.30 -0.05 14.96
C THR A 19 43.56 -0.64 15.56
N LEU A 20 44.10 -1.68 14.93
CA LEU A 20 45.33 -2.34 15.36
C LEU A 20 46.35 -2.31 14.21
N GLU A 21 47.57 -1.91 14.50
CA GLU A 21 48.68 -1.93 13.54
C GLU A 21 49.41 -3.27 13.64
N VAL A 22 49.28 -4.11 12.62
CA VAL A 22 49.88 -5.46 12.55
C VAL A 22 50.25 -5.78 11.12
N ALA A 23 51.21 -6.69 10.91
CA ALA A 23 51.74 -6.95 9.58
C ALA A 23 50.73 -7.68 8.68
N ASN A 24 49.85 -8.51 9.24
CA ASN A 24 48.85 -9.25 8.48
C ASN A 24 47.52 -9.47 9.25
N GLN A 25 46.48 -9.90 8.53
CA GLN A 25 45.14 -10.15 9.08
C GLN A 25 45.10 -11.29 10.11
N ASN A 26 45.96 -12.30 9.96
CA ASN A 26 46.01 -13.46 10.87
C ASN A 26 46.63 -13.06 12.23
N GLU A 27 47.59 -12.14 12.22
CA GLU A 27 48.20 -11.54 13.40
C GLU A 27 47.20 -10.64 14.14
N ALA A 28 46.36 -9.91 13.40
CA ALA A 28 45.25 -9.13 13.99
C ALA A 28 44.29 -10.04 14.78
N ILE A 29 43.93 -11.18 14.21
CA ILE A 29 43.03 -12.16 14.83
C ILE A 29 43.65 -12.79 16.08
N ASN A 30 44.94 -13.13 16.03
CA ASN A 30 45.64 -13.74 17.17
C ASN A 30 45.81 -12.75 18.32
N ARG A 31 46.17 -11.49 18.02
CA ARG A 31 46.32 -10.45 19.05
C ARG A 31 44.99 -10.07 19.70
N LEU A 32 43.88 -10.13 18.95
CA LEU A 32 42.53 -9.96 19.51
C LEU A 32 42.16 -11.09 20.48
N LYS A 33 42.53 -12.34 20.15
CA LYS A 33 42.33 -13.49 21.04
C LYS A 33 43.21 -13.42 22.30
N GLU A 34 44.46 -12.96 22.18
CA GLU A 34 45.35 -12.73 23.33
C GLU A 34 44.81 -11.63 24.26
N MET A 35 44.15 -10.62 23.70
CA MET A 35 43.45 -9.58 24.46
C MET A 35 42.08 -10.03 25.00
N GLY A 36 41.70 -11.30 24.83
CA GLY A 36 40.45 -11.88 25.35
C GLY A 36 39.20 -11.56 24.52
N PHE A 37 39.34 -10.99 23.32
CA PHE A 37 38.22 -10.64 22.44
C PHE A 37 38.01 -11.66 21.32
N TYR A 38 36.76 -11.95 20.99
CA TYR A 38 36.37 -12.82 19.88
C TYR A 38 36.10 -11.98 18.62
N PRO A 39 36.89 -12.12 17.53
CA PRO A 39 36.75 -11.26 16.35
C PRO A 39 35.51 -11.63 15.54
N THR A 40 34.68 -10.63 15.22
CA THR A 40 33.47 -10.77 14.39
C THR A 40 33.70 -10.28 12.96
N LYS A 41 34.49 -9.21 12.78
CA LYS A 41 34.93 -8.70 11.47
C LYS A 41 36.30 -8.03 11.58
N VAL A 42 37.24 -8.37 10.70
CA VAL A 42 38.56 -7.72 10.58
C VAL A 42 38.74 -7.28 9.12
N VAL A 43 38.99 -5.98 8.90
CA VAL A 43 39.10 -5.39 7.55
C VAL A 43 40.35 -4.50 7.46
N ALA A 44 41.14 -4.65 6.41
CA ALA A 44 42.33 -3.82 6.15
C ALA A 44 41.95 -2.35 5.91
N ALA A 45 42.64 -1.40 6.56
CA ALA A 45 42.30 0.02 6.52
C ALA A 45 42.55 0.69 5.15
N GLU A 46 43.22 0.03 4.20
CA GLU A 46 43.52 0.61 2.88
C GLU A 46 42.32 0.65 1.91
N LYS A 47 41.20 -0.03 2.21
CA LYS A 47 39.94 0.14 1.45
C LYS A 47 38.89 0.97 2.20
N ALA A 48 39.33 1.93 3.02
CA ALA A 48 38.48 2.86 3.75
C ALA A 48 39.03 4.30 3.80
N LYS A 49 39.23 4.93 2.64
CA LYS A 49 39.28 6.40 2.42
C LYS A 49 38.73 6.64 1.00
N GLU A 50 37.64 7.35 0.74
CA GLU A 50 37.23 8.69 1.18
C GLU A 50 35.87 8.71 1.90
N LYS A 51 35.59 9.62 2.85
CA LYS A 51 36.39 10.39 3.80
C LYS A 51 35.37 10.90 4.81
N GLY A 52 35.55 10.53 6.08
CA GLY A 52 34.87 11.18 7.19
C GLY A 52 35.34 12.63 7.36
N GLY A 53 34.46 13.46 7.91
CA GLY A 53 34.74 14.86 8.19
C GLY A 53 35.80 15.07 9.29
N LYS A 54 36.21 16.34 9.43
CA LYS A 54 36.77 16.88 10.67
C LYS A 54 36.32 18.33 10.86
N ALA A 55 36.18 18.68 12.13
CA ALA A 55 35.56 19.88 12.65
C ALA A 55 36.40 21.16 12.56
N LYS A 56 35.67 22.28 12.64
CA LYS A 56 35.98 23.65 13.11
C LYS A 56 36.89 24.56 12.28
N GLY A 57 36.29 25.66 11.83
CA GLY A 57 36.94 26.92 11.44
C GLY A 57 36.01 27.76 10.57
N GLY A 58 35.70 28.99 10.99
CA GLY A 58 34.62 29.83 10.45
C GLY A 58 34.68 30.17 8.95
N GLY A 59 33.53 30.61 8.42
CA GLY A 59 33.46 31.25 7.11
C GLY A 59 32.16 30.94 6.36
N ALA A 60 31.25 31.90 6.36
CA ALA A 60 30.00 31.86 5.61
C ALA A 60 30.21 31.60 4.11
N ARG A 61 29.40 30.73 3.49
CA ARG A 61 28.79 31.00 2.18
C ARG A 61 27.69 29.98 1.80
N LYS A 62 26.58 30.59 1.41
CA LYS A 62 25.30 30.10 0.89
C LYS A 62 25.48 29.22 -0.37
N GLY A 63 24.72 28.13 -0.51
CA GLY A 63 24.57 27.49 -1.84
C GLY A 63 24.02 26.06 -1.88
N LYS A 64 22.74 25.93 -2.26
CA LYS A 64 22.08 24.80 -2.96
C LYS A 64 22.05 23.41 -2.27
N LYS A 65 20.96 23.17 -1.53
CA LYS A 65 20.42 21.84 -1.18
C LYS A 65 19.93 21.11 -2.44
N GLY A 66 20.71 20.13 -2.92
CA GLY A 66 20.31 19.18 -3.96
C GLY A 66 19.87 17.86 -3.34
N LYS A 67 18.55 17.60 -3.44
CA LYS A 67 17.87 16.29 -3.52
C LYS A 67 18.81 15.08 -3.50
N ARG A 68 18.83 14.28 -2.42
CA ARG A 68 19.18 12.84 -2.38
C ARG A 68 19.22 12.43 -0.91
N ASP A 69 18.07 12.19 -0.29
CA ASP A 69 17.95 11.45 0.99
C ASP A 69 16.46 11.17 1.31
N LEU A 70 15.72 10.65 0.32
CA LEU A 70 14.28 10.36 0.47
C LEU A 70 13.90 8.93 0.04
N LYS A 71 14.87 8.02 -0.11
CA LYS A 71 14.58 6.67 -0.63
C LYS A 71 14.36 5.58 0.43
N ASN A 72 14.78 5.76 1.69
CA ASN A 72 14.69 4.70 2.70
C ASN A 72 14.16 5.20 4.06
N LEU A 73 13.04 5.92 4.07
CA LEU A 73 12.14 5.84 5.24
C LEU A 73 11.11 4.76 4.94
N GLU A 74 11.40 3.52 5.34
CA GLU A 74 10.35 2.54 5.61
C GLU A 74 9.57 3.05 6.82
N ILE A 75 8.61 3.94 6.56
CA ILE A 75 7.61 4.31 7.54
C ILE A 75 6.71 3.09 7.69
N LYS A 76 7.05 2.20 8.63
CA LYS A 76 6.10 1.23 9.17
C LYS A 76 4.99 2.04 9.84
N ILE A 77 3.95 2.37 9.07
CA ILE A 77 2.71 2.90 9.62
C ILE A 77 1.88 1.67 10.02
N PRO A 78 1.83 1.29 11.31
CA PRO A 78 1.17 0.06 11.76
C PRO A 78 -0.34 0.04 11.47
N PHE A 79 -0.92 1.19 11.09
CA PHE A 79 -2.34 1.32 10.79
C PHE A 79 -2.71 1.24 9.29
N LEU A 80 -1.72 1.31 8.39
CA LEU A 80 -1.90 1.30 6.93
C LEU A 80 -1.96 -0.12 6.36
N GLY A 81 -2.61 -1.03 7.09
CA GLY A 81 -3.02 -2.33 6.56
C GLY A 81 -3.91 -2.11 5.35
N GLY A 82 -3.32 -2.15 4.16
CA GLY A 82 -3.99 -1.90 2.90
C GLY A 82 -5.16 -2.87 2.73
N LYS A 83 -6.31 -2.35 2.29
CA LYS A 83 -7.46 -3.19 1.96
C LYS A 83 -7.04 -4.18 0.85
N VAL A 84 -7.23 -5.47 1.10
CA VAL A 84 -7.05 -6.50 0.08
C VAL A 84 -8.29 -6.52 -0.81
N LYS A 85 -8.10 -6.52 -2.12
CA LYS A 85 -9.23 -6.59 -3.07
C LYS A 85 -9.95 -7.92 -2.91
N THR A 86 -11.29 -7.90 -2.96
CA THR A 86 -12.13 -9.10 -2.84
C THR A 86 -11.70 -10.22 -3.82
N LYS A 87 -11.36 -9.86 -5.07
CA LYS A 87 -10.84 -10.81 -6.06
C LYS A 87 -9.56 -11.53 -5.62
N VAL A 88 -8.61 -10.82 -5.01
CA VAL A 88 -7.34 -11.41 -4.52
C VAL A 88 -7.64 -12.36 -3.37
N MET A 89 -8.50 -11.94 -2.45
CA MET A 89 -8.94 -12.78 -1.32
C MET A 89 -9.65 -14.05 -1.82
N CYS A 90 -10.49 -13.93 -2.84
CA CYS A 90 -11.19 -15.06 -3.46
C CYS A 90 -10.20 -16.09 -4.04
N THR A 91 -9.17 -15.62 -4.75
CA THR A 91 -8.12 -16.48 -5.29
C THR A 91 -7.34 -17.17 -4.18
N PHE A 92 -6.91 -16.44 -3.14
CA PHE A 92 -6.23 -17.02 -1.99
C PHE A 92 -7.06 -18.11 -1.31
N THR A 93 -8.34 -17.84 -1.01
CA THR A 93 -9.22 -18.83 -0.35
C THR A 93 -9.42 -20.07 -1.22
N ARG A 94 -9.60 -19.91 -2.53
CA ARG A 94 -9.72 -21.05 -3.47
C ARG A 94 -8.43 -21.87 -3.50
N GLN A 95 -7.27 -21.23 -3.62
CA GLN A 95 -6.00 -21.93 -3.66
C GLN A 95 -5.72 -22.66 -2.34
N LEU A 96 -6.02 -22.04 -1.20
CA LEU A 96 -5.88 -22.68 0.10
C LEU A 96 -6.81 -23.89 0.23
N ALA A 97 -8.08 -23.75 -0.19
CA ALA A 97 -9.02 -24.85 -0.20
C ALA A 97 -8.50 -26.02 -1.06
N THR A 98 -8.03 -25.76 -2.28
CA THR A 98 -7.45 -26.78 -3.16
C THR A 98 -6.24 -27.48 -2.56
N LEU A 99 -5.36 -26.75 -1.87
CA LEU A 99 -4.19 -27.35 -1.24
C LEU A 99 -4.59 -28.24 -0.05
N VAL A 100 -5.53 -27.79 0.78
CA VAL A 100 -6.02 -28.56 1.93
C VAL A 100 -6.82 -29.79 1.49
N ASP A 101 -7.65 -29.65 0.46
CA ASP A 101 -8.41 -30.73 -0.20
C ASP A 101 -7.50 -31.79 -0.83
N ALA A 102 -6.33 -31.38 -1.35
CA ALA A 102 -5.28 -32.30 -1.81
C ALA A 102 -4.50 -32.97 -0.65
N GLY A 103 -4.91 -32.79 0.60
CA GLY A 103 -4.27 -33.37 1.78
C GLY A 103 -2.96 -32.68 2.20
N LEU A 104 -2.63 -31.51 1.65
CA LEU A 104 -1.44 -30.79 2.06
C LEU A 104 -1.63 -30.20 3.47
N PRO A 105 -0.66 -30.35 4.39
CA PRO A 105 -0.75 -29.74 5.71
C PRO A 105 -0.98 -28.23 5.62
N LEU A 106 -1.91 -27.69 6.42
CA LEU A 106 -2.35 -26.29 6.37
C LEU A 106 -1.17 -25.32 6.37
N LEU A 107 -0.24 -25.48 7.32
CA LEU A 107 0.93 -24.62 7.42
C LEU A 107 1.79 -24.66 6.15
N ARG A 108 1.96 -25.85 5.56
CA ARG A 108 2.71 -25.99 4.31
C ARG A 108 1.98 -25.29 3.16
N GLY A 109 0.66 -25.42 3.08
CA GLY A 109 -0.17 -24.68 2.14
C GLY A 109 0.01 -23.17 2.29
N MET A 110 -0.05 -22.65 3.52
CA MET A 110 0.15 -21.23 3.81
C MET A 110 1.53 -20.72 3.34
N ARG A 111 2.61 -21.47 3.61
CA ARG A 111 3.97 -21.13 3.14
C ARG A 111 4.10 -21.16 1.62
N VAL A 112 3.39 -22.05 0.93
CA VAL A 112 3.36 -22.08 -0.54
C VAL A 112 2.66 -20.83 -1.08
N LEU A 113 1.49 -20.49 -0.54
CA LEU A 113 0.73 -19.31 -0.95
C LEU A 113 1.46 -18.00 -0.63
N GLU A 114 2.16 -17.91 0.51
CA GLU A 114 3.01 -16.78 0.87
C GLU A 114 4.06 -16.48 -0.22
N LYS A 115 4.70 -17.54 -0.74
CA LYS A 115 5.73 -17.41 -1.78
C LYS A 115 5.15 -17.00 -3.13
N GLN A 116 3.94 -17.45 -3.44
CA GLN A 116 3.26 -17.19 -4.71
C GLN A 116 2.47 -15.87 -4.73
N GLU A 117 2.13 -15.32 -3.57
CA GLU A 117 1.28 -14.13 -3.46
C GLU A 117 1.99 -12.88 -4.03
N ARG A 118 1.27 -12.18 -4.92
CA ARG A 118 1.75 -10.97 -5.59
C ARG A 118 1.37 -9.71 -4.85
N ASN A 119 0.29 -9.74 -4.07
CA ASN A 119 -0.15 -8.62 -3.25
C ASN A 119 0.74 -8.52 -1.99
N PRO A 120 1.54 -7.45 -1.84
CA PRO A 120 2.49 -7.36 -0.72
C PRO A 120 1.79 -7.32 0.65
N THR A 121 0.59 -6.74 0.72
CA THR A 121 -0.17 -6.69 1.96
C THR A 121 -0.68 -8.06 2.36
N LEU A 122 -1.27 -8.81 1.42
CA LEU A 122 -1.75 -10.15 1.71
C LEU A 122 -0.59 -11.11 1.98
N LYS A 123 0.52 -11.01 1.23
CA LYS A 123 1.74 -11.78 1.46
C LYS A 123 2.25 -11.64 2.90
N ARG A 124 2.36 -10.41 3.39
CA ARG A 124 2.77 -10.15 4.79
C ARG A 124 1.81 -10.80 5.78
N ILE A 125 0.50 -10.66 5.55
CA ILE A 125 -0.55 -11.23 6.42
C ILE A 125 -0.49 -12.76 6.43
N ILE A 126 -0.32 -13.41 5.28
CA ILE A 126 -0.16 -14.87 5.18
C ILE A 126 1.07 -15.31 5.98
N GLY A 127 2.18 -14.58 5.86
CA GLY A 127 3.40 -14.85 6.64
C GLY A 127 3.18 -14.71 8.15
N GLU A 128 2.48 -13.66 8.60
CA GLU A 128 2.11 -13.46 10.00
C GLU A 128 1.22 -14.59 10.54
N ILE A 129 0.24 -15.02 9.74
CA ILE A 129 -0.62 -16.16 10.09
C ILE A 129 0.20 -17.46 10.17
N ALA A 130 1.09 -17.71 9.20
CA ALA A 130 1.92 -18.91 9.20
C ALA A 130 2.83 -18.98 10.44
N VAL A 131 3.43 -17.85 10.84
CA VAL A 131 4.23 -17.75 12.06
C VAL A 131 3.40 -17.98 13.31
N ALA A 132 2.17 -17.46 13.38
CA ALA A 132 1.29 -17.70 14.52
C ALA A 132 0.90 -19.18 14.66
N ILE A 133 0.62 -19.86 13.55
CA ILE A 133 0.33 -21.31 13.52
C ILE A 133 1.58 -22.13 13.90
N GLU A 134 2.76 -21.75 13.41
CA GLU A 134 4.04 -22.35 13.84
C GLU A 134 4.28 -22.19 15.35
N GLY A 135 3.82 -21.08 15.93
CA GLY A 135 3.84 -20.81 17.36
C GLY A 135 2.73 -21.52 18.17
N GLY A 136 1.89 -22.32 17.53
CA GLY A 136 0.84 -23.12 18.17
C GLY A 136 -0.54 -22.46 18.28
N SER A 137 -0.74 -21.28 17.68
CA SER A 137 -2.09 -20.71 17.56
C SER A 137 -2.95 -21.54 16.59
N THR A 138 -4.24 -21.62 16.85
CA THR A 138 -5.18 -22.18 15.86
C THR A 138 -5.25 -21.27 14.63
N PHE A 139 -5.68 -21.81 13.49
CA PHE A 139 -5.82 -21.04 12.26
C PHE A 139 -6.85 -19.92 12.45
N SER A 140 -7.99 -20.20 13.06
CA SER A 140 -9.03 -19.20 13.33
C SER A 140 -8.56 -18.07 14.23
N GLU A 141 -7.74 -18.35 15.26
CA GLU A 141 -7.12 -17.32 16.09
C GLU A 141 -6.15 -16.44 15.29
N ALA A 142 -5.30 -17.05 14.46
CA ALA A 142 -4.36 -16.33 13.61
C ALA A 142 -5.09 -15.43 12.58
N LEU A 143 -6.19 -15.92 11.98
CA LEU A 143 -7.05 -15.13 11.10
C LEU A 143 -7.72 -13.95 11.82
N ALA A 144 -8.14 -14.15 13.07
CA ALA A 144 -8.82 -13.12 13.87
C ALA A 144 -7.94 -11.89 14.14
N GLN A 145 -6.61 -12.03 14.10
CA GLN A 145 -5.66 -10.92 14.23
C GLN A 145 -5.72 -9.94 13.04
N HIS A 146 -6.37 -10.32 11.94
CA HIS A 146 -6.45 -9.53 10.71
C HIS A 146 -7.91 -9.21 10.27
N PRO A 147 -8.71 -8.50 11.11
CA PRO A 147 -10.14 -8.28 10.87
C PRO A 147 -10.46 -7.39 9.66
N LYS A 148 -9.46 -6.64 9.15
CA LYS A 148 -9.58 -5.83 7.93
C LYS A 148 -9.61 -6.68 6.65
N VAL A 149 -9.13 -7.91 6.71
CA VAL A 149 -9.04 -8.85 5.58
C VAL A 149 -9.99 -10.02 5.78
N PHE A 150 -10.01 -10.60 6.97
CA PHE A 150 -10.88 -11.70 7.32
C PHE A 150 -12.03 -11.18 8.18
N ASN A 151 -13.24 -11.21 7.64
CA ASN A 151 -14.43 -10.79 8.39
C ASN A 151 -14.81 -11.84 9.45
N LYS A 152 -15.69 -11.44 10.38
CA LYS A 152 -16.16 -12.32 11.47
C LYS A 152 -16.76 -13.64 10.96
N LEU A 153 -17.50 -13.60 9.86
CA LEU A 153 -18.09 -14.81 9.27
C LEU A 153 -17.02 -15.79 8.80
N PHE A 154 -15.99 -15.31 8.10
CA PHE A 154 -14.87 -16.14 7.65
C PHE A 154 -14.18 -16.82 8.83
N VAL A 155 -13.82 -16.04 9.85
CA VAL A 155 -13.14 -16.54 11.05
C VAL A 155 -14.00 -17.57 11.79
N ASN A 156 -15.28 -17.29 12.00
CA ASN A 156 -16.19 -18.19 12.72
C ASN A 156 -16.44 -19.50 11.96
N MET A 157 -16.53 -19.45 10.63
CA MET A 157 -16.65 -20.64 9.80
C MET A 157 -15.40 -21.51 9.93
N VAL A 158 -14.21 -20.91 9.80
CA VAL A 158 -12.93 -21.62 9.98
C VAL A 158 -12.85 -22.23 11.38
N LYS A 159 -13.21 -21.48 12.42
CA LYS A 159 -13.23 -21.98 13.80
C LYS A 159 -14.11 -23.21 13.95
N ALA A 160 -15.32 -23.21 13.38
CA ALA A 160 -16.20 -24.37 13.39
C ALA A 160 -15.61 -25.56 12.61
N GLY A 161 -14.92 -25.29 11.50
CA GLY A 161 -14.22 -26.30 10.71
C GLY A 161 -13.05 -26.94 11.43
N GLU A 162 -12.24 -26.14 12.15
CA GLU A 162 -11.15 -26.64 12.98
C GLU A 162 -11.64 -27.50 14.13
N LEU A 163 -12.64 -27.01 14.90
CA LEU A 163 -13.22 -27.76 16.02
C LEU A 163 -13.92 -29.04 15.58
N GLY A 164 -14.54 -29.04 14.41
CA GLY A 164 -15.23 -30.19 13.84
C GLY A 164 -14.35 -31.13 13.03
N GLY A 165 -13.05 -30.83 12.84
CA GLY A 165 -12.16 -31.63 12.01
C GLY A 165 -12.52 -31.65 10.51
N VAL A 166 -13.32 -30.69 10.05
CA VAL A 166 -13.86 -30.61 8.67
C VAL A 166 -13.42 -29.32 7.96
N LEU A 167 -12.18 -28.90 8.25
CA LEU A 167 -11.61 -27.65 7.71
C LEU A 167 -11.61 -27.60 6.18
N GLU A 168 -11.37 -28.74 5.53
CA GLU A 168 -11.44 -28.90 4.07
C GLU A 168 -12.81 -28.48 3.50
N ILE A 169 -13.89 -29.07 4.03
CA ILE A 169 -15.26 -28.79 3.61
C ILE A 169 -15.59 -27.31 3.82
N VAL A 170 -15.17 -26.76 4.96
CA VAL A 170 -15.41 -25.35 5.30
C VAL A 170 -14.67 -24.41 4.35
N LEU A 171 -13.39 -24.67 4.06
CA LEU A 171 -12.61 -23.86 3.14
C LEU A 171 -13.16 -23.92 1.72
N ASN A 172 -13.61 -25.09 1.26
CA ASN A 172 -14.25 -25.21 -0.04
C ASN A 172 -15.55 -24.41 -0.09
N ARG A 173 -16.41 -24.52 0.94
CA ARG A 173 -17.65 -23.73 1.04
C ARG A 173 -17.40 -22.23 1.10
N LEU A 174 -16.37 -21.78 1.83
CA LEU A 174 -15.95 -20.39 1.87
C LEU A 174 -15.48 -19.91 0.49
N SER A 175 -14.67 -20.70 -0.21
CA SER A 175 -14.17 -20.35 -1.54
C SER A 175 -15.32 -20.21 -2.55
N GLU A 176 -16.27 -21.15 -2.57
CA GLU A 176 -17.44 -21.06 -3.44
C GLU A 176 -18.31 -19.85 -3.13
N PHE A 177 -18.54 -19.57 -1.83
CA PHE A 177 -19.32 -18.41 -1.42
C PHE A 177 -18.67 -17.11 -1.92
N MET A 178 -17.35 -16.98 -1.75
CA MET A 178 -16.61 -15.81 -2.21
C MET A 178 -16.62 -15.67 -3.74
N GLU A 179 -16.48 -16.77 -4.48
CA GLU A 179 -16.57 -16.78 -5.94
C GLU A 179 -17.96 -16.37 -6.43
N LYS A 180 -19.02 -16.91 -5.82
CA LYS A 180 -20.41 -16.54 -6.12
C LYS A 180 -20.64 -15.05 -5.85
N ALA A 181 -20.16 -14.55 -4.70
CA ALA A 181 -20.26 -13.13 -4.36
C ALA A 181 -19.51 -12.22 -5.34
N GLU A 182 -18.29 -12.59 -5.75
CA GLU A 182 -17.50 -11.81 -6.71
C GLU A 182 -18.13 -11.84 -8.12
N LYS A 183 -18.69 -12.98 -8.55
CA LYS A 183 -19.45 -13.10 -9.80
C LYS A 183 -20.68 -12.17 -9.80
N ILE A 184 -21.45 -12.16 -8.71
CA ILE A 184 -22.62 -11.28 -8.56
C ILE A 184 -22.19 -9.81 -8.63
N LYS A 185 -21.13 -9.44 -7.90
CA LYS A 185 -20.57 -8.08 -7.94
C LYS A 185 -20.12 -7.66 -9.34
N GLY A 186 -19.51 -8.58 -10.09
CA GLY A 186 -19.15 -8.39 -11.50
C GLY A 186 -20.37 -8.10 -12.38
N LYS A 187 -21.44 -8.90 -12.24
CA LYS A 187 -22.71 -8.70 -12.96
C LYS A 187 -23.35 -7.35 -12.64
N ILE A 188 -23.39 -6.97 -11.37
CA ILE A 188 -23.92 -5.66 -10.94
C ILE A 188 -23.13 -4.53 -11.59
N LYS A 189 -21.79 -4.59 -11.56
CA LYS A 189 -20.95 -3.57 -12.20
C LYS A 189 -21.19 -3.46 -13.70
N ALA A 190 -21.34 -4.59 -14.39
CA ALA A 190 -21.63 -4.61 -15.82
C ALA A 190 -23.01 -4.00 -16.12
N ALA A 191 -24.05 -4.37 -15.36
CA ALA A 191 -25.39 -3.82 -15.51
C ALA A 191 -25.47 -2.32 -15.24
N MET A 192 -24.64 -1.80 -14.34
CA MET A 192 -24.55 -0.36 -14.03
C MET A 192 -23.86 0.47 -15.13
N PHE A 193 -23.20 -0.16 -16.11
CA PHE A 193 -22.47 0.58 -17.14
C PHE A 193 -23.39 1.46 -17.99
N TYR A 194 -24.52 0.91 -18.48
CA TYR A 194 -25.45 1.66 -19.32
C TYR A 194 -26.14 2.84 -18.59
N PRO A 195 -26.74 2.66 -17.39
CA PRO A 195 -27.32 3.77 -16.64
C PRO A 195 -26.32 4.90 -16.36
N VAL A 196 -25.07 4.55 -16.00
CA VAL A 196 -24.02 5.55 -15.74
C VAL A 196 -23.61 6.25 -17.03
N ALA A 197 -23.42 5.53 -18.13
CA ALA A 197 -23.05 6.11 -19.43
C ALA A 197 -24.11 7.09 -19.93
N VAL A 198 -25.40 6.71 -19.89
CA VAL A 198 -26.51 7.60 -20.30
C VAL A 198 -26.61 8.82 -19.40
N LEU A 199 -26.44 8.67 -18.09
CA LEU A 199 -26.46 9.78 -17.15
C LEU A 199 -25.31 10.76 -17.39
N ILE A 200 -24.11 10.27 -17.71
CA ILE A 200 -22.98 11.12 -18.10
C ILE A 200 -23.31 11.92 -19.36
N VAL A 201 -23.84 11.27 -20.40
CA VAL A 201 -24.23 11.96 -21.65
C VAL A 201 -25.32 13.01 -21.38
N ALA A 202 -26.34 12.69 -20.59
CA ALA A 202 -27.40 13.62 -20.22
C ALA A 202 -26.86 14.86 -19.48
N VAL A 203 -25.93 14.67 -18.53
CA VAL A 203 -25.28 15.77 -17.80
C VAL A 203 -24.45 16.63 -18.74
N VAL A 204 -23.73 16.03 -19.70
CA VAL A 204 -22.94 16.78 -20.71
C VAL A 204 -23.86 17.62 -21.59
N ILE A 205 -24.95 17.04 -22.12
CA ILE A 205 -25.91 17.78 -22.95
C ILE A 205 -26.53 18.93 -22.17
N LEU A 206 -26.95 18.68 -20.92
CA LEU A 206 -27.53 19.72 -20.06
C LEU A 206 -26.54 20.85 -19.78
N ALA A 207 -25.27 20.53 -19.55
CA ALA A 207 -24.22 21.52 -19.35
C ALA A 207 -24.01 22.40 -20.59
N VAL A 208 -23.99 21.80 -21.79
CA VAL A 208 -23.89 22.54 -23.06
C VAL A 208 -25.09 23.49 -23.24
N LEU A 209 -26.31 23.02 -22.97
CA LEU A 209 -27.50 23.86 -23.04
C LEU A 209 -27.43 25.04 -22.05
N MET A 210 -27.00 24.79 -20.81
CA MET A 210 -26.85 25.83 -19.79
C MET A 210 -25.80 26.89 -20.15
N VAL A 211 -24.70 26.50 -20.79
CA VAL A 211 -23.60 27.42 -21.14
C VAL A 211 -23.87 28.21 -22.42
N PHE A 212 -24.47 27.59 -23.44
CA PHE A 212 -24.59 28.21 -24.77
C PHE A 212 -26.00 28.66 -25.13
N VAL A 213 -27.04 27.93 -24.68
CA VAL A 213 -28.42 28.15 -25.13
C VAL A 213 -29.16 29.08 -24.16
N VAL A 214 -29.07 28.82 -22.86
CA VAL A 214 -29.76 29.63 -21.82
C VAL A 214 -29.40 31.12 -21.88
N PRO A 215 -28.13 31.55 -22.06
CA PRO A 215 -27.79 32.97 -22.14
C PRO A 215 -28.42 33.69 -23.34
N LYS A 216 -28.65 32.99 -24.46
CA LYS A 216 -29.34 33.57 -25.63
C LYS A 216 -30.81 33.85 -25.33
N PHE A 217 -31.44 33.03 -24.50
CA PHE A 217 -32.80 33.30 -24.04
C PHE A 217 -32.84 34.46 -23.06
N GLU A 218 -31.85 34.59 -22.16
CA GLU A 218 -31.74 35.73 -21.25
C GLU A 218 -31.71 37.06 -22.01
N THR A 219 -30.93 37.16 -23.09
CA THR A 219 -30.88 38.38 -23.92
C THR A 219 -32.21 38.65 -24.61
N ILE A 220 -32.87 37.62 -25.16
CA ILE A 220 -34.20 37.78 -25.81
C ILE A 220 -35.24 38.26 -24.79
N PHE A 221 -35.25 37.70 -23.58
CA PHE A 221 -36.19 38.12 -22.54
C PHE A 221 -35.88 39.53 -22.03
N ALA A 222 -34.61 39.92 -21.94
CA ALA A 222 -34.23 41.28 -21.57
C ALA A 222 -34.75 42.32 -22.57
N ASP A 223 -34.66 42.01 -23.87
CA ASP A 223 -35.13 42.90 -24.94
C ASP A 223 -36.67 42.98 -25.00
N MET A 224 -37.37 41.91 -24.62
CA MET A 224 -38.84 41.82 -24.74
C MET A 224 -39.61 42.35 -23.52
N LEU A 225 -38.98 42.45 -22.34
CA LEU A 225 -39.68 42.72 -21.08
C LEU A 225 -39.54 44.15 -20.52
N GLU A 226 -38.82 45.08 -21.16
CA GLU A 226 -38.71 46.51 -20.77
C GLU A 226 -38.67 46.79 -19.24
N GLY A 227 -37.98 45.95 -18.46
CA GLY A 227 -37.84 46.11 -17.00
C GLY A 227 -38.85 45.37 -16.11
N ALA A 228 -39.74 44.53 -16.67
CA ALA A 228 -40.58 43.63 -15.90
C ALA A 228 -39.75 42.47 -15.30
N LYS A 229 -39.91 42.22 -13.99
CA LYS A 229 -39.15 41.19 -13.28
C LYS A 229 -39.54 39.79 -13.75
N LEU A 230 -38.54 39.01 -14.18
CA LEU A 230 -38.69 37.60 -14.52
C LEU A 230 -39.32 36.82 -13.35
N PRO A 231 -40.22 35.85 -13.59
CA PRO A 231 -40.75 34.98 -12.55
C PRO A 231 -39.63 34.28 -11.75
N TRP A 232 -39.87 34.04 -10.46
CA TRP A 232 -38.84 33.53 -9.55
C TRP A 232 -38.22 32.19 -10.00
N PHE A 233 -38.97 31.36 -10.72
CA PHE A 233 -38.49 30.09 -11.26
C PHE A 233 -37.41 30.30 -12.34
N THR A 234 -37.62 31.26 -13.25
CA THR A 234 -36.66 31.62 -14.31
C THR A 234 -35.38 32.23 -13.71
N GLN A 235 -35.51 33.07 -12.68
CA GLN A 235 -34.35 33.64 -11.98
C GLN A 235 -33.47 32.56 -11.34
N LYS A 236 -34.05 31.51 -10.74
CA LYS A 236 -33.28 30.40 -10.17
C LYS A 236 -32.54 29.60 -11.25
N VAL A 237 -33.16 29.36 -12.40
CA VAL A 237 -32.51 28.67 -13.52
C VAL A 237 -31.32 29.49 -14.04
N LEU A 238 -31.49 30.81 -14.23
CA LEU A 238 -30.41 31.71 -14.64
C LEU A 238 -29.28 31.78 -13.60
N ALA A 239 -29.61 31.80 -12.30
CA ALA A 239 -28.61 31.76 -11.24
C ALA A 239 -27.76 30.47 -11.29
N ILE A 240 -28.39 29.31 -11.52
CA ILE A 240 -27.69 28.03 -11.70
C ILE A 240 -26.82 28.05 -12.97
N ALA A 241 -27.35 28.56 -14.08
CA ALA A 241 -26.60 28.70 -15.33
C ALA A 241 -25.35 29.58 -15.15
N ASN A 242 -25.47 30.71 -14.44
CA ASN A 242 -24.36 31.61 -14.14
C ASN A 242 -23.29 30.98 -13.21
N ILE A 243 -23.68 30.14 -12.25
CA ILE A 243 -22.74 29.36 -11.42
C ILE A 243 -21.97 28.33 -12.28
N ILE A 244 -22.66 27.65 -13.21
CA ILE A 244 -22.04 26.69 -14.12
C ILE A 244 -21.08 27.40 -15.09
N LYS A 245 -21.49 28.54 -15.65
CA LYS A 245 -20.68 29.36 -16.57
C LYS A 245 -19.43 29.91 -15.89
N SER A 246 -19.55 30.48 -14.69
CA SER A 246 -18.42 31.04 -13.94
C SER A 246 -17.38 29.98 -13.55
N LYS A 247 -17.80 28.74 -13.23
CA LYS A 247 -16.87 27.63 -12.98
C LYS A 247 -16.33 26.97 -14.25
N SER A 248 -17.08 26.96 -15.34
CA SER A 248 -16.65 26.43 -16.65
C SER A 248 -15.53 27.28 -17.27
N ILE A 249 -15.55 28.60 -17.07
CA ILE A 249 -14.51 29.53 -17.53
C ILE A 249 -13.13 29.25 -16.90
N LEU A 250 -13.06 28.66 -15.70
CA LEU A 250 -11.79 28.21 -15.11
C LEU A 250 -11.19 26.96 -15.78
N ILE A 251 -11.96 26.21 -16.58
CA ILE A 251 -11.50 25.03 -17.33
C ILE A 251 -11.15 25.42 -18.80
N GLY A 252 -11.66 26.54 -19.31
CA GLY A 252 -11.48 26.97 -20.70
C GLY A 252 -10.24 27.85 -20.98
N ASP A 253 -9.59 28.42 -19.97
CA ASP A 253 -8.49 29.39 -20.16
C ASP A 253 -7.10 28.75 -20.40
N GLN A 254 -7.05 27.46 -20.79
CA GLN A 254 -5.82 26.76 -21.20
C GLN A 254 -5.93 26.02 -22.54
N ALA A 255 -6.84 26.41 -23.44
CA ALA A 255 -6.86 25.90 -24.81
C ALA A 255 -6.13 26.89 -25.76
N PRO A 256 -4.90 26.57 -26.25
CA PRO A 256 -4.02 27.53 -26.92
C PRO A 256 -4.24 27.61 -28.45
N TRP A 257 -5.48 27.71 -28.92
CA TRP A 257 -5.75 27.89 -30.36
C TRP A 257 -6.64 29.11 -30.60
N GLY A 258 -6.04 30.27 -30.38
CA GLY A 258 -6.32 31.47 -31.16
C GLY A 258 -5.39 31.52 -32.37
#